data_AF-A0A317Z7Y1-F1
#
_entry.id   AF-A0A317Z7Y1-F1
#
_cell.length_a   1.000
_cell.length_b   1.000
_cell.length_c   1.000
_cell.angle_alpha   90.00
_cell.angle_beta   90.00
_cell.angle_gamma   90.00
#
_symmetry.space_group_name_H-M   'P 1'
#
loop_
_entity.id
_entity.type
_entity.pdbx_description
1 polymer ?
#
loop_
_entity_poly.entity_id
_entity_poly.type
_entity_poly.pdbx_seq_one_letter_code
_entity_poly.pdbx_strand_id
1 'polypeptide(L)'
;QTLSNAERFITDDLKEKEAIILGAQDKAIELEYQLFVALREQVKTYIERLQQQAKIISEIDCLQSFAEIAQQYNYVRPQFSEDKTLNLVDSRHPVVERVMDYNDYVPNDCLLNN
;
A
#
# COMPACT_ATOMS: atom_id res chain seq x y z
N GLN A 1 -12.60 37.89 -30.64
CA GLN A 1 -12.44 36.50 -31.17
C GLN A 1 -13.70 36.15 -31.95
N THR A 2 -13.58 35.71 -33.21
CA THR A 2 -14.73 35.30 -34.02
C THR A 2 -14.91 33.78 -33.92
N LEU A 3 -16.11 33.36 -33.53
CA LEU A 3 -16.58 31.97 -33.53
C LEU A 3 -17.56 31.78 -34.68
N SER A 4 -17.77 30.55 -35.13
CA SER A 4 -18.57 30.21 -36.33
C SER A 4 -19.99 30.79 -36.36
N ASN A 5 -20.55 31.21 -35.21
CA ASN A 5 -21.88 31.82 -35.11
C ASN A 5 -21.92 33.15 -34.31
N ALA A 6 -20.79 33.73 -33.88
CA ALA A 6 -20.78 34.96 -33.04
C ALA A 6 -19.43 35.69 -33.01
N GLU A 7 -19.45 36.99 -32.70
CA GLU A 7 -18.25 37.79 -32.42
C GLU A 7 -18.13 38.14 -30.93
N ARG A 8 -16.99 37.82 -30.33
CA ARG A 8 -16.61 38.31 -28.99
C ARG A 8 -15.79 39.59 -29.12
N PHE A 9 -16.35 40.67 -28.58
CA PHE A 9 -15.68 41.96 -28.38
C PHE A 9 -15.18 42.09 -26.95
N ILE A 10 -14.12 42.87 -26.76
CA ILE A 10 -13.59 43.21 -25.44
C ILE A 10 -13.46 44.73 -25.36
N THR A 11 -13.84 45.32 -24.23
CA THR A 11 -13.60 46.75 -23.95
C THR A 11 -12.31 46.90 -23.15
N ASP A 12 -11.69 48.07 -23.22
CA ASP A 12 -10.42 48.34 -22.51
C ASP A 12 -10.58 48.14 -20.99
N ASP A 13 -11.68 48.62 -20.40
CA ASP A 13 -12.02 48.39 -18.98
C ASP A 13 -12.12 46.90 -18.62
N LEU A 14 -12.65 46.07 -19.53
CA LEU A 14 -12.79 44.63 -19.29
C LEU A 14 -11.42 43.94 -19.34
N LYS A 15 -10.55 44.39 -20.25
CA LYS A 15 -9.20 43.86 -20.45
C LYS A 15 -8.28 44.19 -19.27
N GLU A 16 -8.42 45.39 -18.69
CA GLU A 16 -7.68 45.78 -17.49
C GLU A 16 -8.09 44.94 -16.28
N LYS A 17 -9.39 44.71 -16.09
CA LYS A 17 -9.90 43.82 -15.03
C LYS A 17 -9.49 42.36 -15.24
N GLU A 18 -9.51 41.87 -16.48
CA GLU A 18 -9.05 40.52 -16.82
C GLU A 18 -7.57 40.33 -16.44
N ALA A 19 -6.72 41.31 -16.75
CA ALA A 19 -5.30 41.26 -16.37
C ALA A 19 -5.09 41.24 -14.85
N ILE A 20 -5.88 42.02 -14.09
CA ILE A 20 -5.83 42.00 -12.62
C ILE A 20 -6.26 40.63 -12.08
N ILE A 21 -7.34 40.06 -12.60
CA ILE A 21 -7.85 38.76 -12.16
C ILE A 21 -6.83 37.65 -12.45
N LEU A 22 -6.28 37.60 -13.66
CA LEU A 22 -5.26 36.62 -14.04
C LEU A 22 -4.01 36.76 -13.16
N GLY A 23 -3.51 37.98 -12.97
CA GLY A 23 -2.35 38.21 -12.10
C GLY A 23 -2.60 37.89 -10.63
N ALA A 24 -3.83 38.06 -10.14
CA ALA A 24 -4.21 37.63 -8.79
C ALA A 24 -4.29 36.10 -8.67
N GLN A 25 -4.80 35.43 -9.70
CA GLN A 25 -4.89 33.98 -9.76
C GLN A 25 -3.50 33.32 -9.77
N ASP A 26 -2.57 33.87 -10.56
CA ASP A 26 -1.18 33.40 -10.60
C ASP A 26 -0.51 33.54 -9.23
N LYS A 27 -0.69 34.68 -8.56
CA LYS A 27 -0.17 34.92 -7.19
C LYS A 27 -0.78 33.98 -6.16
N ALA A 28 -2.07 33.67 -6.29
CA ALA A 28 -2.74 32.75 -5.38
C ALA A 28 -2.15 31.34 -5.50
N ILE A 29 -1.96 30.84 -6.73
CA ILE A 29 -1.34 29.54 -7.00
C ILE A 29 0.10 29.50 -6.49
N GLU A 30 0.87 30.57 -6.70
CA GLU A 30 2.25 30.66 -6.20
C GLU A 30 2.28 30.58 -4.67
N LEU A 31 1.40 31.30 -3.98
CA LEU A 31 1.30 31.28 -2.53
C LEU A 31 0.90 29.88 -2.00
N GLU A 32 -0.09 29.25 -2.63
CA GLU A 32 -0.49 27.87 -2.27
C GLU A 32 0.67 26.89 -2.40
N TYR A 33 1.44 26.98 -3.48
CA TYR A 33 2.60 26.13 -3.68
C TYR A 33 3.68 26.38 -2.62
N GLN A 34 3.95 27.64 -2.28
CA GLN A 34 4.90 27.98 -1.22
C GLN A 34 4.47 27.41 0.14
N LEU A 35 3.20 27.54 0.50
CA LEU A 35 2.65 26.98 1.73
C LEU A 35 2.72 25.45 1.74
N PHE A 36 2.40 24.81 0.61
CA PHE A 36 2.51 23.35 0.45
C PHE A 36 3.95 22.86 0.63
N VAL A 37 4.93 23.53 0.02
CA VAL A 37 6.35 23.20 0.18
C VAL A 37 6.78 23.37 1.63
N ALA A 38 6.35 24.44 2.29
CA ALA A 38 6.67 24.67 3.70
C ALA A 38 6.12 23.56 4.59
N LEU A 39 4.86 23.14 4.36
CA LEU A 39 4.25 22.01 5.05
C LEU A 39 5.03 20.72 4.80
N ARG A 40 5.42 20.45 3.55
CA ARG A 40 6.19 19.25 3.20
C ARG A 40 7.53 19.21 3.94
N GLU A 41 8.25 20.33 4.04
CA GLU A 41 9.51 20.37 4.79
C GLU A 41 9.29 20.16 6.30
N GLN A 42 8.17 20.65 6.86
CA GLN A 42 7.81 20.33 8.25
C GLN A 42 7.54 18.84 8.44
N VAL A 43 6.73 18.23 7.57
CA VAL A 43 6.40 16.79 7.63
C VAL A 43 7.65 15.93 7.46
N LYS A 44 8.59 16.36 6.62
CA LYS A 44 9.87 15.67 6.37
C LYS A 44 10.66 15.41 7.65
N THR A 45 10.57 16.31 8.65
CA THR A 45 11.24 16.13 9.95
C THR A 45 10.73 14.92 10.75
N TYR A 46 9.56 14.39 10.41
CA TYR A 46 8.94 13.23 11.07
C TYR A 46 9.12 11.91 10.31
N ILE A 47 9.86 11.90 9.19
CA ILE A 47 10.00 10.71 8.33
C ILE A 47 10.48 9.49 9.10
N GLU A 48 11.54 9.62 9.91
CA GLU A 48 12.11 8.49 10.64
C GLU A 48 11.09 7.85 11.58
N ARG A 49 10.36 8.68 12.33
CA ARG A 49 9.28 8.24 13.23
C ARG A 49 8.17 7.54 12.44
N LEU A 50 7.73 8.11 11.33
CA LEU A 50 6.67 7.51 10.50
C LEU A 50 7.10 6.16 9.91
N GLN A 51 8.34 6.05 9.44
CA GLN A 51 8.89 4.81 8.89
C GLN A 51 9.03 3.72 9.97
N GLN A 52 9.47 4.07 11.17
CA GLN A 52 9.54 3.13 12.29
C GLN A 52 8.14 2.60 12.65
N GLN A 53 7.15 3.48 12.73
CA GLN A 53 5.76 3.07 13.00
C GLN A 53 5.22 2.18 11.88
N ALA A 54 5.47 2.53 10.62
CA ALA A 54 5.07 1.71 9.48
C ALA A 54 5.70 0.30 9.54
N LYS A 55 6.97 0.20 9.93
CA LYS A 55 7.65 -1.08 10.11
C LYS A 55 6.98 -1.94 11.18
N ILE A 56 6.71 -1.38 12.35
CA ILE A 56 6.05 -2.10 13.45
C ILE A 56 4.67 -2.59 13.00
N ILE A 57 3.89 -1.74 12.34
CA ILE A 57 2.57 -2.11 11.81
C ILE A 57 2.69 -3.25 10.79
N SER A 58 3.69 -3.20 9.90
CA SER A 58 3.91 -4.26 8.91
C SER A 58 4.31 -5.61 9.54
N GLU A 59 5.05 -5.59 10.64
CA GLU A 59 5.39 -6.81 11.39
C GLU A 59 4.14 -7.41 12.03
N ILE A 60 3.27 -6.57 12.61
CA ILE A 60 1.99 -7.01 13.19
C ILE A 60 1.08 -7.60 12.12
N ASP A 61 0.95 -6.95 10.97
CA ASP A 61 0.12 -7.40 9.85
C ASP A 61 0.58 -8.79 9.35
N CYS A 62 1.88 -8.98 9.15
CA CYS A 62 2.46 -10.25 8.75
C CYS A 62 2.21 -11.37 9.77
N LEU A 63 2.44 -11.09 11.06
CA LEU A 63 2.22 -12.08 12.13
C LEU A 63 0.74 -12.42 12.30
N GLN A 64 -0.16 -11.46 12.16
CA GLN A 64 -1.60 -11.67 12.21
C GLN A 64 -2.07 -12.54 11.03
N SER A 65 -1.55 -12.29 9.83
CA SER A 65 -1.81 -13.11 8.65
C SER A 65 -1.36 -14.57 8.85
N PHE A 66 -0.18 -14.79 9.44
CA PHE A 66 0.27 -16.15 9.78
C PHE A 66 -0.60 -16.82 10.84
N ALA A 67 -1.04 -16.10 11.87
CA ALA A 67 -1.92 -16.63 12.89
C ALA A 67 -3.29 -17.02 12.33
N GLU A 68 -3.87 -16.16 11.50
CA GLU A 68 -5.16 -16.40 10.81
C GLU A 68 -5.07 -17.66 9.95
N ILE A 69 -4.05 -17.75 9.08
CA ILE A 69 -3.82 -18.92 8.22
C ILE A 69 -3.59 -20.18 9.07
N ALA A 70 -2.79 -20.09 10.13
CA ALA A 70 -2.52 -21.25 10.97
C ALA A 70 -3.80 -21.79 11.65
N GLN A 71 -4.67 -20.89 12.13
CA GLN A 71 -5.95 -21.27 12.72
C GLN A 71 -6.93 -21.79 11.66
N GLN A 72 -7.08 -21.09 10.55
CA GLN A 72 -8.02 -21.43 9.49
C GLN A 72 -7.71 -22.80 8.87
N TYR A 73 -6.44 -23.14 8.69
CA TYR A 73 -6.01 -24.36 8.01
C TYR A 73 -5.47 -25.43 8.96
N ASN A 74 -5.61 -25.25 10.28
CA ASN A 74 -5.11 -26.15 11.31
C ASN A 74 -3.61 -26.49 11.13
N TYR A 75 -2.80 -25.47 10.88
CA TYR A 75 -1.35 -25.66 10.84
C TYR A 75 -0.77 -25.72 12.25
N VAL A 76 0.33 -26.45 12.36
CA VAL A 76 1.07 -26.63 13.61
C VAL A 76 2.38 -25.87 13.57
N ARG A 77 2.84 -25.42 14.74
CA ARG A 77 4.16 -24.78 14.86
C ARG A 77 5.27 -25.83 14.67
N PRO A 78 6.17 -25.69 13.68
CA PRO A 78 7.27 -26.62 13.50
C PRO A 78 8.31 -26.50 14.62
N GLN A 79 9.05 -27.57 14.84
CA GLN A 79 10.24 -27.60 15.71
C GLN A 79 11.48 -27.68 14.85
N PHE A 80 12.53 -26.93 15.21
CA PHE A 80 13.80 -26.96 14.50
C PHE A 80 14.66 -28.10 15.03
N SER A 81 15.21 -28.91 14.12
CA SER A 81 16.16 -29.97 14.44
C SER A 81 17.60 -29.47 14.37
N GLU A 82 18.48 -30.01 15.22
CA GLU A 82 19.92 -29.71 15.21
C GLU A 82 20.73 -30.69 14.34
N ASP A 83 20.13 -31.83 13.99
CA ASP A 83 20.76 -33.01 13.40
C ASP A 83 20.35 -33.26 11.94
N LYS A 84 19.79 -32.25 11.26
CA LYS A 84 19.25 -32.34 9.88
C LYS A 84 18.14 -33.38 9.70
N THR A 85 17.50 -33.82 10.78
CA THR A 85 16.32 -34.68 10.70
C THR A 85 15.12 -33.89 10.21
N LEU A 86 14.39 -34.43 9.22
CA LEU A 86 13.08 -33.98 8.79
C LEU A 86 12.05 -35.05 9.18
N ASN A 87 11.11 -34.68 10.04
CA ASN A 87 9.99 -35.54 10.41
C ASN A 87 8.68 -34.77 10.22
N LEU A 88 7.86 -35.23 9.29
CA LEU A 88 6.54 -34.69 8.98
C LEU A 88 5.51 -35.79 9.22
N VAL A 89 4.47 -35.48 9.98
CA VAL A 89 3.36 -36.38 10.30
C VAL A 89 2.07 -35.78 9.77
N ASP A 90 1.24 -36.57 9.09
CA ASP A 90 0.01 -36.12 8.43
C ASP A 90 0.22 -34.85 7.60
N SER A 91 1.32 -34.81 6.82
CA SER A 91 1.72 -33.63 6.06
C SER A 91 0.76 -33.37 4.90
N ARG A 92 0.37 -32.11 4.75
CA ARG A 92 -0.53 -31.64 3.69
C ARG A 92 0.16 -30.62 2.81
N HIS A 93 -0.09 -30.70 1.51
CA HIS A 93 0.42 -29.72 0.56
C HIS A 93 -0.48 -28.47 0.57
N PRO A 94 0.04 -27.29 0.98
CA PRO A 94 -0.77 -26.12 1.34
C PRO A 94 -1.59 -25.51 0.19
N VAL A 95 -1.16 -25.73 -1.06
CA VAL A 95 -1.90 -25.30 -2.26
C VAL A 95 -2.87 -26.36 -2.76
N VAL A 96 -2.43 -27.61 -2.92
CA VAL A 96 -3.24 -28.70 -3.49
C VAL A 96 -4.47 -28.99 -2.62
N GLU A 97 -4.32 -29.01 -1.29
CA GLU A 97 -5.44 -29.26 -0.37
C GLU A 97 -6.55 -28.20 -0.45
N ARG A 98 -6.25 -27.01 -0.98
CA ARG A 98 -7.22 -25.91 -1.15
C ARG A 98 -7.94 -25.95 -2.49
N VAL A 99 -7.35 -26.64 -3.46
CA VAL A 99 -7.91 -26.74 -4.83
C VAL A 99 -8.72 -28.03 -4.98
N MET A 100 -8.42 -29.05 -4.18
CA MET A 100 -9.19 -30.28 -4.11
C MET A 100 -10.32 -30.17 -3.08
N ASP A 101 -11.40 -30.92 -3.24
CA ASP A 101 -12.44 -31.02 -2.22
C ASP A 101 -11.84 -31.61 -0.93
N TYR A 102 -12.29 -31.11 0.23
CA TYR A 102 -11.71 -31.41 1.56
C TYR A 102 -11.52 -32.92 1.86
N ASN A 103 -12.30 -33.79 1.22
CA ASN A 103 -12.26 -35.24 1.43
C ASN A 103 -11.33 -36.01 0.47
N ASP A 104 -10.76 -35.35 -0.53
CA ASP A 104 -9.98 -36.03 -1.58
C ASP A 104 -8.46 -35.99 -1.32
N TYR A 105 -8.00 -35.13 -0.41
CA TYR A 105 -6.58 -35.03 -0.09
C TYR A 105 -6.20 -35.98 1.04
N VAL A 106 -5.31 -36.93 0.75
CA VAL A 106 -4.76 -37.87 1.75
C VAL A 106 -3.42 -37.33 2.26
N PRO A 107 -3.29 -36.97 3.55
CA PRO A 107 -2.03 -36.55 4.16
C PRO A 107 -0.98 -37.67 4.12
N ASN A 108 0.30 -37.30 4.10
CA ASN A 108 1.40 -38.27 4.05
C ASN A 108 2.48 -37.96 5.09
N ASP A 109 3.07 -39.02 5.64
CA ASP A 109 4.22 -38.91 6.52
C ASP A 109 5.52 -38.83 5.70
N CYS A 110 6.51 -38.13 6.24
CA CYS A 110 7.86 -38.09 5.67
C CYS A 110 8.90 -38.10 6.78
N LEU A 111 9.73 -39.14 6.81
CA LEU A 111 10.89 -39.22 7.67
C LEU A 111 12.15 -39.27 6.82
N LEU A 112 13.02 -38.28 7.00
CA LEU A 112 14.35 -38.23 6.42
C LEU A 112 15.36 -37.99 7.55
N ASN A 113 16.24 -38.96 7.76
CA ASN A 113 17.32 -38.90 8.74
C ASN A 113 18.64 -39.33 8.09
N ASN A 114 19.74 -39.13 8.81
CA ASN A 114 21.10 -39.52 8.41
C ASN A 114 21.48 -40.90 8.96
#